data_AF-A0A813ID71-F1
#
_entry.id   AF-A0A813ID71-F1
#
_cell.length_a   1.000
_cell.length_b   1.000
_cell.length_c   1.000
_cell.angle_alpha   90.00
_cell.angle_beta   90.00
_cell.angle_gamma   90.00
#
_symmetry.space_group_name_H-M   'P 1'
#
loop_
_entity.id
_entity.type
_entity.pdbx_description
1 polymer ?
#
loop_
_entity_poly.entity_id
_entity_poly.type
_entity_poly.pdbx_seq_one_letter_code
_entity_poly.pdbx_strand_id
1 'polypeptide(L)'
;NLGRTGCSSEAFAQYVVEELQKTREDILHEDCHFTPQVYFVWKWGQPALERQCTHVLHMENLTQEFNSLMRAYNLPMKIDPKNAARKSEDCKVNISAETASLIKGYYAEDYAAFGY
;
A
#
# COMPACT_ATOMS: atom_id res chain seq x y z
N ASN A 1 -12.65 -2.15 11.05
CA ASN A 1 -13.87 -3.00 10.96
C ASN A 1 -15.03 -2.13 10.47
N LEU A 2 -15.12 -1.91 9.15
CA LEU A 2 -16.22 -1.16 8.52
C LEU A 2 -17.47 -2.05 8.57
N GLY A 3 -18.22 -1.94 9.67
CA GLY A 3 -19.41 -2.75 9.87
C GLY A 3 -20.46 -2.42 8.84
N ARG A 4 -20.59 -3.26 7.79
CA ARG A 4 -21.80 -3.49 6.96
C ARG A 4 -22.69 -2.29 6.55
N THR A 5 -22.21 -1.05 6.59
CA THR A 5 -22.90 0.12 6.08
C THR A 5 -22.19 0.64 4.84
N GLY A 6 -22.60 0.09 3.70
CA GLY A 6 -22.44 0.70 2.38
C GLY A 6 -21.12 0.44 1.67
N CYS A 7 -21.12 -0.50 0.72
CA CYS A 7 -20.19 -0.43 -0.40
C CYS A 7 -20.62 0.74 -1.31
N SER A 8 -20.27 1.97 -0.93
CA SER A 8 -20.58 3.17 -1.71
C SER A 8 -19.37 4.09 -1.87
N SER A 9 -19.39 4.89 -2.93
CA SER A 9 -18.34 5.86 -3.24
C SER A 9 -18.21 6.93 -2.15
N GLU A 10 -19.32 7.34 -1.56
CA GLU A 10 -19.39 8.33 -0.49
C GLU A 10 -18.77 7.79 0.80
N ALA A 11 -19.12 6.55 1.19
CA ALA A 11 -18.55 5.91 2.36
C ALA A 11 -17.04 5.70 2.20
N PHE A 12 -16.59 5.32 0.99
CA PHE A 12 -15.17 5.21 0.67
C PHE A 12 -14.45 6.56 0.75
N ALA A 13 -15.03 7.63 0.18
CA ALA A 13 -14.45 8.96 0.23
C ALA A 13 -14.31 9.48 1.67
N GLN A 14 -15.35 9.29 2.49
CA GLN A 14 -15.31 9.65 3.91
C GLN A 14 -14.24 8.85 4.65
N TYR A 15 -14.17 7.54 4.44
CA TYR A 15 -13.14 6.68 5.01
C TYR A 15 -11.72 7.15 4.66
N VAL A 16 -11.47 7.49 3.39
CA VAL A 16 -10.16 8.03 2.95
C VAL A 16 -9.81 9.31 3.70
N VAL A 17 -10.75 10.25 3.85
CA VAL A 17 -10.48 11.50 4.56
C VAL A 17 -10.14 11.23 6.02
N GLU A 18 -10.93 10.42 6.71
CA GLU A 18 -10.75 10.10 8.12
C GLU A 18 -9.43 9.37 8.39
N GLU A 19 -9.12 8.33 7.62
CA GLU A 19 -7.91 7.53 7.83
C GLU A 19 -6.64 8.30 7.49
N LEU A 20 -6.64 9.09 6.41
CA LEU A 20 -5.48 9.92 6.07
C LEU A 20 -5.27 11.06 7.08
N GLN A 21 -6.34 11.59 7.69
CA GLN A 21 -6.21 12.56 8.79
C GLN A 21 -5.57 11.91 10.02
N LYS A 22 -6.09 10.76 10.47
CA LYS A 22 -5.50 10.02 11.61
C LYS A 22 -4.04 9.65 11.37
N THR A 23 -3.70 9.23 10.16
CA THR A 23 -2.32 8.84 9.81
C THR A 23 -1.36 10.05 9.77
N ARG A 24 -1.86 11.27 9.55
CA ARG A 24 -1.04 12.49 9.69
C ARG A 24 -0.70 12.80 11.14
N GLU A 25 -1.57 12.45 12.07
CA GLU A 25 -1.37 12.66 13.50
C GLU A 25 -0.52 11.55 14.13
N ASP A 26 -0.74 10.31 13.69
CA ASP A 26 0.04 9.14 14.08
C ASP A 26 0.41 8.32 12.84
N ILE A 27 1.69 8.40 12.45
CA ILE A 27 2.18 7.68 11.28
C ILE A 27 2.08 6.15 11.42
N LEU A 28 1.89 5.64 12.65
CA LEU A 28 1.74 4.21 12.95
C LEU A 28 0.25 3.80 13.06
N HIS A 29 -0.68 4.70 12.77
CA HIS A 29 -2.13 4.45 12.78
C HIS A 29 -2.52 3.17 12.03
N GLU A 30 -3.48 2.43 12.59
CA GLU A 30 -3.89 1.09 12.14
C GLU A 30 -2.67 0.22 11.86
N ASP A 31 -1.79 -0.01 12.83
CA ASP A 31 -0.59 -0.84 12.67
C ASP A 31 0.22 -0.50 11.39
N CYS A 32 0.39 0.80 11.11
CA CYS A 32 1.11 1.34 9.94
C CYS A 32 0.49 1.02 8.56
N HIS A 33 -0.78 0.59 8.48
CA HIS A 33 -1.38 0.18 7.21
C HIS A 33 -1.52 1.33 6.19
N PHE A 34 -1.51 2.58 6.66
CA PHE A 34 -1.62 3.78 5.82
C PHE A 34 -0.32 4.53 5.61
N THR A 35 0.76 4.12 6.27
CA THR A 35 2.07 4.77 6.18
C THR A 35 2.59 4.75 4.73
N PRO A 36 3.05 5.89 4.17
CA PRO A 36 3.67 5.91 2.84
C PRO A 36 4.87 4.97 2.73
N GLN A 37 5.02 4.34 1.56
CA GLN A 37 6.06 3.34 1.31
C GLN A 37 7.48 3.91 1.50
N VAL A 38 7.69 5.20 1.21
CA VAL A 38 8.97 5.87 1.41
C VAL A 38 9.49 5.73 2.85
N TYR A 39 8.61 5.67 3.85
CA TYR A 39 9.00 5.50 5.26
C TYR A 39 9.55 4.12 5.60
N PHE A 40 9.21 3.10 4.81
CA PHE A 40 9.81 1.77 4.94
C PHE A 40 11.12 1.66 4.17
N VAL A 41 11.24 2.37 3.05
CA VAL A 41 12.37 2.21 2.12
C VAL A 41 13.53 3.13 2.46
N TRP A 42 13.28 4.36 2.91
CA TRP A 42 14.31 5.35 3.24
C TRP A 42 14.19 5.86 4.66
N LYS A 43 15.35 6.20 5.23
CA LYS A 43 15.45 6.79 6.57
C LYS A 43 14.54 8.01 6.67
N TRP A 44 13.64 8.00 7.66
CA TRP A 44 12.66 9.06 7.90
C TRP A 44 11.72 9.39 6.73
N GLY A 45 11.55 8.45 5.79
CA GLY A 45 10.71 8.68 4.62
C GLY A 45 11.33 9.57 3.54
N GLN A 46 12.61 9.92 3.62
CA GLN A 46 13.22 10.87 2.71
C GLN A 46 14.08 10.17 1.65
N PRO A 47 13.71 10.17 0.36
CA PRO A 47 14.48 9.52 -0.70
C PRO A 47 15.93 10.03 -0.86
N ALA A 48 16.20 11.24 -0.36
CA ALA A 48 17.55 11.82 -0.33
C ALA A 48 18.46 11.25 0.79
N LEU A 49 17.89 10.50 1.75
CA LEU A 49 18.62 9.88 2.85
C LEU A 49 18.92 8.39 2.55
N GLU A 50 19.58 7.74 3.51
CA GLU A 50 19.98 6.34 3.41
C GLU A 50 18.77 5.42 3.16
N ARG A 51 18.88 4.58 2.13
CA ARG A 51 17.92 3.53 1.80
C ARG A 51 18.13 2.32 2.73
N GLN A 52 17.09 1.90 3.44
CA GLN A 52 17.11 0.82 4.42
C GLN A 52 16.56 -0.51 3.86
N CYS A 53 15.62 -0.47 2.91
CA CYS A 53 15.14 -1.66 2.20
C CYS A 53 15.75 -1.79 0.80
N THR A 54 16.50 -2.86 0.56
CA THR A 54 17.23 -3.08 -0.71
C THR A 54 16.38 -3.71 -1.80
N HIS A 55 15.41 -4.56 -1.42
CA HIS A 55 14.52 -5.25 -2.35
C HIS A 55 13.09 -4.76 -2.11
N VAL A 56 12.56 -3.96 -3.04
CA VAL A 56 11.15 -3.53 -3.06
C VAL A 56 10.47 -4.36 -4.13
N LEU A 57 9.42 -5.10 -3.74
CA LEU A 57 8.70 -6.00 -4.64
C LEU A 57 7.41 -5.34 -5.12
N HIS A 58 7.08 -5.52 -6.39
CA HIS A 58 5.91 -4.91 -7.02
C HIS A 58 4.72 -5.87 -7.01
N MET A 59 3.53 -5.37 -6.66
CA MET A 59 2.33 -6.19 -6.51
C MET A 59 1.91 -6.85 -7.84
N GLU A 60 2.07 -6.14 -8.95
CA GLU A 60 1.82 -6.60 -10.32
C GLU A 60 2.68 -7.82 -10.71
N ASN A 61 3.86 -7.96 -10.12
CA ASN A 61 4.83 -9.03 -10.41
C ASN A 61 5.18 -9.87 -9.17
N LEU A 62 4.42 -9.76 -8.07
CA LEU A 62 4.82 -10.20 -6.74
C LEU A 62 5.28 -11.65 -6.68
N THR A 63 4.53 -12.56 -7.32
CA THR A 63 4.88 -13.99 -7.34
C THR A 63 6.24 -14.21 -8.03
N GLN A 64 6.48 -13.54 -9.15
CA GLN A 64 7.73 -13.70 -9.90
C GLN A 64 8.91 -13.09 -9.14
N GLU A 65 8.76 -11.86 -8.64
CA GLU A 65 9.84 -11.14 -7.96
C GLU A 65 10.19 -11.81 -6.63
N PHE A 66 9.18 -12.18 -5.82
CA PHE A 66 9.41 -12.89 -4.57
C PHE A 66 10.11 -14.24 -4.79
N ASN A 67 9.62 -15.05 -5.73
CA ASN A 67 10.24 -16.35 -6.01
C ASN A 67 11.67 -16.22 -6.54
N SER A 68 11.95 -15.16 -7.30
CA SER A 68 13.30 -14.86 -7.80
C SER A 68 14.22 -14.42 -6.66
N LEU A 69 13.73 -13.57 -5.75
CA LEU A 69 14.45 -13.15 -4.57
C LEU A 69 14.80 -14.35 -3.67
N MET A 70 13.82 -15.22 -3.36
CA MET A 70 14.08 -16.41 -2.53
C MET A 70 15.15 -17.34 -3.15
N ARG A 71 15.11 -17.54 -4.48
CA ARG A 71 16.16 -18.30 -5.19
C ARG A 71 17.54 -17.66 -5.08
N ALA A 72 17.63 -16.32 -5.20
CA ALA A 72 18.91 -15.61 -5.10
C ALA A 72 19.59 -15.79 -3.73
N TYR A 73 18.79 -15.98 -2.67
CA TYR A 73 19.27 -16.25 -1.31
C TYR A 73 19.28 -17.75 -0.95
N ASN A 74 19.04 -18.65 -1.91
CA ASN A 74 18.97 -20.10 -1.69
C ASN A 74 17.95 -20.51 -0.60
N LEU A 75 16.83 -19.79 -0.52
CA LEU A 75 15.73 -20.06 0.40
C LEU A 75 14.66 -20.93 -0.30
N PRO A 76 14.14 -21.98 0.35
CA PRO A 76 13.18 -22.90 -0.26
C PRO A 76 11.74 -22.36 -0.31
N MET A 77 11.52 -21.10 0.06
CA MET A 77 10.21 -20.46 0.10
C MET A 77 9.77 -20.00 -1.29
N LYS A 78 8.47 -20.15 -1.59
CA LYS A 78 7.87 -19.64 -2.81
C LYS A 78 6.40 -19.28 -2.58
N ILE A 79 5.93 -18.25 -3.26
CA ILE A 79 4.50 -18.00 -3.42
C ILE A 79 3.97 -19.00 -4.45
N ASP A 80 3.03 -19.83 -4.01
CA ASP A 80 2.22 -20.66 -4.90
C ASP A 80 0.89 -19.93 -5.16
N PRO A 81 0.59 -19.52 -6.41
CA PRO A 81 -0.66 -18.84 -6.76
C PRO A 81 -1.92 -19.62 -6.34
N LYS A 82 -1.83 -20.95 -6.19
CA LYS A 82 -2.94 -21.79 -5.74
C LYS A 82 -3.34 -21.54 -4.29
N ASN A 83 -2.44 -20.96 -3.49
CA ASN A 83 -2.67 -20.61 -2.10
C ASN A 83 -3.07 -19.14 -1.92
N ALA A 84 -3.40 -18.43 -3.00
CA ALA A 84 -3.90 -17.07 -2.90
C ALA A 84 -5.14 -17.04 -1.99
N ALA A 85 -5.19 -16.05 -1.10
CA ALA A 85 -6.33 -15.85 -0.21
C ALA A 85 -7.63 -15.75 -1.02
N ARG A 86 -8.73 -16.21 -0.43
CA ARG A 86 -10.06 -16.03 -1.03
C ARG A 86 -10.27 -14.54 -1.25
N LYS A 87 -10.59 -14.17 -2.49
CA LYS A 87 -11.05 -12.81 -2.80
C LYS A 87 -12.28 -12.54 -1.91
N SER A 88 -12.25 -11.46 -1.15
CA SER A 88 -13.49 -10.94 -0.56
C SER A 88 -14.46 -10.58 -1.69
N GLU A 89 -15.75 -10.53 -1.40
CA GLU A 89 -16.71 -10.00 -2.39
C GLU A 89 -16.24 -8.62 -2.85
N ASP A 90 -16.10 -8.45 -4.18
CA ASP A 90 -15.59 -7.23 -4.77
C ASP A 90 -16.57 -6.07 -4.48
N CYS A 91 -16.22 -5.23 -3.50
CA CYS A 91 -16.87 -3.94 -3.33
C CYS A 91 -16.38 -3.00 -4.45
N LYS A 92 -17.21 -2.80 -5.47
CA LYS A 92 -16.91 -1.91 -6.59
C LYS A 92 -17.44 -0.51 -6.29
N VAL A 93 -16.55 0.37 -5.86
CA VAL A 93 -16.83 1.80 -5.68
C VAL A 93 -16.28 2.61 -6.85
N ASN A 94 -16.96 3.68 -7.24
CA ASN A 94 -16.42 4.63 -8.20
C ASN A 94 -15.63 5.70 -7.44
N ILE A 95 -14.32 5.75 -7.64
CA ILE A 95 -13.46 6.73 -6.96
C ILE A 95 -13.59 8.07 -7.67
N SER A 96 -14.08 9.09 -6.97
CA SER A 96 -14.18 10.44 -7.53
C SER A 96 -12.79 11.02 -7.82
N ALA A 97 -12.71 11.97 -8.76
CA ALA A 97 -11.46 12.66 -9.06
C ALA A 97 -10.87 13.37 -7.83
N GLU A 98 -11.73 13.91 -6.96
CA GLU A 98 -11.34 14.55 -5.71
C GLU A 98 -10.71 13.54 -4.74
N THR A 99 -11.37 12.41 -4.48
CA THR A 99 -10.84 11.36 -3.60
C THR A 99 -9.53 10.79 -4.16
N ALA A 100 -9.45 10.57 -5.47
CA ALA A 100 -8.21 10.13 -6.11
C ALA A 100 -7.09 11.16 -5.96
N SER A 101 -7.40 12.46 -6.08
CA SER A 101 -6.43 13.54 -5.87
C SER A 101 -5.95 13.61 -4.42
N LEU A 102 -6.82 13.36 -3.44
CA LEU A 102 -6.45 13.31 -2.03
C LEU A 102 -5.46 12.17 -1.75
N ILE A 103 -5.75 10.97 -2.27
CA ILE A 103 -4.87 9.79 -2.15
C ILE A 103 -3.51 10.09 -2.80
N LYS A 104 -3.52 10.55 -4.07
CA LYS A 104 -2.28 10.88 -4.80
C LYS A 104 -1.48 11.97 -4.11
N GLY A 105 -2.15 12.98 -3.55
CA GLY A 105 -1.49 14.05 -2.81
C GLY A 105 -0.85 13.56 -1.51
N TYR A 106 -1.51 12.66 -0.78
CA TYR A 106 -0.94 12.08 0.43
C TYR A 106 0.28 11.20 0.14
N TYR A 107 0.20 10.37 -0.90
CA TYR A 107 1.29 9.46 -1.31
C TYR A 107 2.21 10.04 -2.39
N ALA A 108 2.25 11.35 -2.58
CA ALA A 108 2.95 11.98 -3.72
C ALA A 108 4.43 11.59 -3.81
N GLU A 109 5.10 11.44 -2.65
CA GLU A 109 6.48 11.00 -2.58
C GLU A 109 6.67 9.54 -3.02
N ASP A 110 5.70 8.66 -2.73
CA ASP A 110 5.73 7.28 -3.25
C ASP A 110 5.62 7.27 -4.77
N TYR A 111 4.68 8.03 -5.33
CA TYR A 111 4.51 8.14 -6.79
C TYR A 111 5.82 8.61 -7.46
N ALA A 112 6.44 9.66 -6.91
CA ALA A 112 7.70 10.18 -7.41
C ALA A 112 8.87 9.20 -7.25
N ALA A 113 8.97 8.51 -6.11
CA ALA A 113 10.08 7.62 -5.79
C ALA A 113 10.03 6.29 -6.54
N PHE A 114 8.83 5.78 -6.82
CA PHE A 114 8.63 4.46 -7.44
C PHE A 114 8.14 4.51 -8.89
N GLY A 115 7.84 5.69 -9.44
CA GLY A 115 7.53 5.88 -10.86
C GLY A 115 6.10 5.49 -11.25
N TYR A 116 5.14 5.76 -10.38
CA TYR A 116 3.70 5.55 -10.62
C TYR A 116 2.99 6.81 -11.13
#